data_AF-G4WW02-F1
#
_entry.id   AF-G4WW02-F1
#
_cell.length_a   1.000
_cell.length_b   1.000
_cell.length_c   1.000
_cell.angle_alpha   90.00
_cell.angle_beta   90.00
_cell.angle_gamma   90.00
#
_symmetry.space_group_name_H-M   'P 1'
#
loop_
_entity.id
_entity.type
_entity.pdbx_description
1 polymer ?
#
loop_
_entity_poly.entity_id
_entity_poly.type
_entity_poly.pdbx_seq_one_letter_code
_entity_poly.pdbx_strand_id
1 'polypeptide(L)' 'MPIISMFYGIVIRMFHFDNDKHKAPHIHAQYGDQSVVIRIPGR' A
#
# COMPACT_ATOMS: atom_id res chain seq x y z
N MET A 1 1.43 -6.58 -4.67
CA MET A 1 1.36 -6.10 -3.26
C MET A 1 0.43 -7.02 -2.49
N PRO A 2 0.92 -7.80 -1.51
CA PRO A 2 0.05 -8.58 -0.62
C PRO A 2 -0.96 -7.67 0.09
N ILE A 3 -2.15 -8.22 0.36
CA ILE A 3 -3.14 -7.61 1.26
C ILE A 3 -2.60 -7.81 2.68
N ILE A 4 -2.35 -6.71 3.38
CA ILE A 4 -1.81 -6.73 4.75
C ILE A 4 -2.91 -6.49 5.80
N SER A 5 -4.06 -5.95 5.39
CA SER A 5 -5.21 -5.71 6.27
C SER A 5 -6.49 -5.53 5.46
N MET A 6 -7.63 -5.81 6.09
CA MET A 6 -8.96 -5.58 5.53
C MET A 6 -9.94 -5.23 6.65
N PHE A 7 -10.63 -4.08 6.52
CA PHE A 7 -11.61 -3.62 7.50
C PHE A 7 -12.61 -2.63 6.87
N TYR A 8 -13.86 -2.61 7.32
CA TYR A 8 -14.92 -1.71 6.80
C TYR A 8 -15.06 -1.68 5.26
N GLY A 9 -14.74 -2.78 4.58
CA GLY A 9 -14.71 -2.86 3.10
C GLY A 9 -13.49 -2.21 2.45
N ILE A 10 -12.51 -1.75 3.24
CA ILE A 10 -11.24 -1.20 2.79
C ILE A 10 -10.22 -2.31 2.67
N VAL A 11 -9.58 -2.41 1.50
CA VAL A 11 -8.49 -3.36 1.24
C VAL A 11 -7.16 -2.61 1.28
N ILE A 12 -6.29 -2.98 2.22
CA ILE A 12 -4.96 -2.36 2.38
C ILE A 12 -3.88 -3.30 1.82
N ARG A 13 -3.09 -2.79 0.87
CA ARG A 13 -2.00 -3.51 0.23
C ARG A 13 -0.69 -2.75 0.39
N MET A 14 0.39 -3.47 0.68
CA MET A 14 1.74 -2.90 0.77
C MET A 14 2.73 -3.85 0.11
N PHE A 15 3.77 -3.30 -0.51
CA PHE A 15 4.96 -4.07 -0.89
C PHE A 15 6.13 -3.51 -0.09
N HIS A 16 6.67 -4.30 0.84
CA HIS A 16 7.76 -3.89 1.72
C HIS A 16 9.12 -4.51 1.33
N PHE A 17 9.14 -5.47 0.40
CA PHE A 17 10.34 -6.20 0.01
C PHE A 17 10.57 -6.10 -1.50
N ASP A 18 11.38 -5.13 -1.94
CA ASP A 18 12.19 -5.31 -3.13
C ASP A 18 13.54 -4.61 -2.93
N ASN A 19 14.57 -5.44 -2.83
CA ASN A 19 15.95 -5.06 -2.52
C ASN A 19 16.71 -4.45 -3.70
N ASP A 20 16.08 -4.12 -4.84
CA ASP A 20 16.87 -3.69 -6.02
C ASP A 20 16.25 -2.60 -6.93
N LYS A 21 15.06 -2.05 -6.65
CA LYS A 21 14.46 -1.00 -7.51
C LYS A 21 13.75 0.11 -6.73
N HIS A 22 14.54 1.12 -6.36
CA HIS A 22 14.22 2.45 -5.83
C HIS A 22 12.78 3.01 -6.02
N LYS A 23 11.79 2.52 -5.28
CA LYS A 23 10.56 3.28 -5.01
C LYS A 23 10.34 3.30 -3.51
N ALA A 24 10.19 4.51 -2.96
CA ALA A 24 9.88 4.69 -1.55
C ALA A 24 8.67 3.82 -1.16
N PRO A 25 8.68 3.26 0.07
CA PRO A 25 7.58 2.42 0.54
C PRO A 25 6.25 3.19 0.44
N HIS A 26 5.21 2.50 0.00
CA HIS A 26 3.88 3.10 -0.18
C HIS A 26 2.77 2.08 0.09
N ILE A 27 1.64 2.60 0.53
CA ILE A 27 0.43 1.86 0.88
C ILE A 27 -0.63 2.16 -0.18
N HIS A 28 -1.32 1.11 -0.63
CA HIS A 28 -2.51 1.22 -1.45
C HIS A 28 -3.73 0.94 -0.58
N ALA A 29 -4.68 1.85 -0.54
CA ALA A 29 -6.00 1.63 0.06
C ALA A 29 -7.08 1.69 -1.02
N GLN A 30 -8.01 0.74 -0.98
CA GLN A 30 -9.12 0.66 -1.93
C GLN A 30 -10.45 0.47 -1.19
N TYR A 31 -11.47 1.19 -1.62
CA TYR A 31 -12.86 1.07 -1.15
C TYR A 31 -13.79 1.12 -2.36
N GLY A 32 -14.39 -0.02 -2.72
CA GLY A 32 -15.11 -0.16 -3.99
C GLY A 32 -14.24 0.24 -5.18
N ASP A 33 -14.73 1.18 -5.98
CA ASP A 33 -14.02 1.72 -7.15
C ASP A 33 -13.02 2.85 -6.80
N GLN A 34 -13.02 3.32 -5.54
CA GLN A 34 -12.12 4.37 -5.10
C GLN A 34 -10.78 3.78 -4.64
N SER A 35 -9.69 4.46 -4.99
CA SER A 35 -8.34 4.06 -4.57
C SER A 35 -7.45 5.26 -4.26
N VAL A 36 -6.53 5.08 -3.30
CA VAL A 36 -5.51 6.07 -2.94
C VAL A 36 -4.17 5.39 -2.70
N VAL A 37 -3.09 6.11 -3.05
CA VAL A 37 -1.71 5.69 -2.81
C VAL A 37 -1.05 6.66 -1.84
N ILE A 38 -0.61 6.14 -0.71
CA ILE A 38 0.01 6.92 0.37
C ILE A 38 1.47 6.54 0.44
N ARG A 39 2.38 7.51 0.26
CA ARG A 39 3.81 7.28 0.47
C ARG A 39 4.08 7.21 1.98
N ILE A 40 4.89 6.25 2.39
CA ILE A 40 5.43 6.22 3.74
C ILE A 40 6.67 7.13 3.71
N PRO A 41 6.69 8.24 4.46
CA PRO A 41 7.85 9.11 4.49
C PRO A 41 9.07 8.33 5.01
N GLY A 42 10.20 8.48 4.32
CA GLY A 42 11.50 8.06 4.84
C GLY A 42 11.93 8.98 5.98
N ARG A 43 12.84 8.48 6.82
CA ARG A 43 13.51 9.30 7.84
C ARG A 43 14.57 10.20 7.20
#